data_AF-A0A101J349-F1
#
_entry.id   AF-A0A101J349-F1
#
_cell.length_a   1.000
_cell.length_b   1.000
_cell.length_c   1.000
_cell.angle_alpha   90.00
_cell.angle_beta   90.00
_cell.angle_gamma   90.00
#
_symmetry.space_group_name_H-M   'P 1'
#
loop_
_entity.id
_entity.type
_entity.pdbx_description
1 polymer ?
#
loop_
_entity_poly.entity_id
_entity_poly.type
_entity_poly.pdbx_seq_one_letter_code
_entity_poly.pdbx_strand_id
1 'polypeptide(L)'
;MVEMELKRDRIVIRLGTKKWEWTLEPRYWRNTLLWAAFLMIAPAVAYFVSPGLINTMISANIYAAIAMPLALMTIGTFLGAVWANESWGRYWGWDPKETWALITVVIYSVVTHLHLVKRWYSDWLFNLLSVLAFASVLMTFFGVNYFLSGMHSYGQTDASSSVFVYIAAAFFAIGLLGVVSYKKGIRYLVHGS
;
A
#
# COMPACT_ATOMS: atom_id res chain seq x y z
N MET A 1 49.41 -13.34 -10.14
CA MET A 1 49.46 -11.90 -10.47
C MET A 1 48.02 -11.46 -10.73
N VAL A 2 47.47 -10.56 -9.91
CA VAL A 2 46.09 -10.06 -10.08
C VAL A 2 46.17 -8.85 -11.00
N GLU A 3 45.56 -8.94 -12.16
CA GLU A 3 45.54 -7.83 -13.12
C GLU A 3 44.13 -7.23 -13.12
N MET A 4 44.06 -5.97 -12.70
CA MET A 4 42.82 -5.19 -12.66
C MET A 4 42.88 -4.15 -13.77
N GLU A 5 42.00 -4.30 -14.76
CA GLU A 5 41.83 -3.32 -15.83
C GLU A 5 40.53 -2.56 -15.60
N LEU A 6 40.64 -1.25 -15.35
CA LEU A 6 39.50 -0.35 -15.21
C LEU A 6 39.23 0.33 -16.56
N LYS A 7 38.13 -0.02 -17.23
CA LYS A 7 37.65 0.63 -18.45
C LYS A 7 36.42 1.47 -18.13
N ARG A 8 36.17 2.50 -18.95
CA ARG A 8 35.08 3.50 -18.77
C ARG A 8 33.69 2.87 -18.61
N ASP A 9 33.49 1.67 -19.16
CA ASP A 9 32.24 0.94 -19.26
C ASP A 9 32.26 -0.43 -18.53
N ARG A 10 33.42 -0.86 -18.01
CA ARG A 10 33.55 -2.19 -17.39
C ARG A 10 34.73 -2.31 -16.45
N ILE A 11 34.54 -3.08 -15.39
CA ILE A 11 35.61 -3.54 -14.50
C ILE A 11 35.96 -4.96 -14.92
N VAL A 12 37.21 -5.19 -15.30
CA VAL A 12 37.71 -6.52 -15.66
C VAL A 12 38.75 -6.94 -14.63
N ILE A 13 38.42 -7.96 -13.86
CA ILE A 13 39.34 -8.58 -12.91
C ILE A 13 39.81 -9.90 -13.52
N ARG A 14 41.11 -10.02 -13.78
CA ARG A 14 41.73 -11.24 -14.26
C ARG A 14 42.48 -11.91 -13.12
N LEU A 15 42.03 -13.10 -12.75
CA LEU A 15 42.67 -13.94 -11.74
C LEU A 15 43.06 -15.27 -12.38
N GLY A 16 44.32 -15.38 -12.81
CA GLY A 16 44.82 -16.56 -13.53
C GLY A 16 44.03 -16.79 -14.82
N THR A 17 43.34 -17.94 -14.93
CA THR A 17 42.51 -18.30 -16.08
C THR A 17 41.06 -17.81 -16.00
N LYS A 18 40.63 -17.25 -14.85
CA LYS A 18 39.25 -16.77 -14.68
C LYS A 18 39.16 -15.27 -14.93
N LYS A 19 38.28 -14.90 -15.86
CA LYS A 19 37.97 -13.52 -16.21
C LYS A 19 36.59 -13.16 -15.66
N TRP A 20 36.55 -12.16 -14.81
CA TRP A 20 35.30 -11.62 -14.27
C TRP A 20 35.08 -10.25 -14.91
N GLU A 21 34.04 -10.13 -15.74
CA GLU A 21 33.66 -8.88 -16.40
C GLU A 21 32.39 -8.34 -15.75
N TRP A 22 32.48 -7.15 -15.18
CA TRP A 22 31.33 -6.42 -14.64
C TRP A 22 31.07 -5.20 -15.52
N THR A 23 29.98 -5.22 -16.27
CA THR A 23 29.56 -4.10 -17.12
C THR A 23 29.01 -2.97 -16.25
N LEU A 24 29.75 -1.86 -16.21
CA LEU A 24 29.31 -0.60 -15.59
C LEU A 24 28.41 0.14 -16.59
N GLU A 25 27.23 -0.39 -16.88
CA GLU A 25 26.25 0.38 -17.65
C GLU A 25 25.72 1.56 -16.80
N PRO A 26 25.58 2.79 -17.33
CA PRO A 26 24.95 3.92 -16.63
C PRO A 26 23.47 3.70 -16.26
N ARG A 27 22.92 2.52 -16.54
CA ARG A 27 21.52 2.12 -16.37
C ARG A 27 21.19 1.58 -14.97
N TYR A 28 22.08 1.76 -13.98
CA TYR A 28 21.86 1.36 -12.59
C TYR A 28 20.55 1.89 -11.99
N TRP A 29 20.04 3.03 -12.45
CA TRP A 29 18.74 3.57 -12.04
C TRP A 29 17.54 2.66 -12.37
N ARG A 30 17.69 1.73 -13.32
CA ARG A 30 16.63 0.81 -13.78
C ARG A 30 16.67 -0.56 -13.08
N ASN A 31 17.63 -0.80 -12.19
CA ASN A 31 17.78 -2.08 -11.51
C ASN A 31 16.92 -2.13 -10.24
N THR A 32 15.80 -2.86 -10.31
CA THR A 32 14.82 -3.01 -9.22
C THR A 32 15.43 -3.63 -7.96
N LEU A 33 16.48 -4.46 -8.10
CA LEU A 33 17.18 -5.06 -6.96
C LEU A 33 17.96 -4.04 -6.12
N LEU A 34 18.55 -3.02 -6.76
CA LEU A 34 19.28 -1.97 -6.05
C LEU A 34 18.31 -1.03 -5.31
N TRP A 35 17.18 -0.71 -5.94
CA TRP A 35 16.11 0.04 -5.27
C TRP A 35 15.50 -0.75 -4.10
N ALA A 36 15.26 -2.04 -4.28
CA ALA A 36 14.75 -2.90 -3.21
C ALA A 36 15.72 -2.98 -2.03
N ALA A 37 17.02 -3.18 -2.30
CA ALA A 37 18.05 -3.20 -1.26
C ALA A 37 18.14 -1.85 -0.53
N PHE A 38 18.11 -0.73 -1.26
CA PHE A 38 18.10 0.60 -0.66
C PHE A 38 16.88 0.84 0.24
N LEU A 39 15.69 0.50 -0.23
CA LEU A 39 14.44 0.65 0.54
C LEU A 39 14.40 -0.24 1.79
N MET A 40 15.08 -1.39 1.79
CA MET A 40 15.16 -2.26 2.97
C MET A 40 16.24 -1.82 3.97
N ILE A 41 17.36 -1.26 3.50
CA ILE A 41 18.50 -0.91 4.35
C ILE A 41 18.34 0.51 4.95
N ALA A 42 17.79 1.46 4.18
CA ALA A 42 17.66 2.85 4.60
C ALA A 42 16.87 3.04 5.93
N PRO A 43 15.75 2.33 6.18
CA PRO A 43 15.04 2.44 7.45
C PRO A 43 15.86 1.90 8.63
N ALA A 44 16.61 0.81 8.42
CA ALA A 44 17.47 0.25 9.46
C ALA A 44 18.60 1.22 9.83
N VAL A 45 19.26 1.84 8.85
CA VAL A 45 20.31 2.83 9.09
C VAL A 45 19.76 4.08 9.77
N ALA A 46 18.60 4.57 9.34
CA ALA A 46 17.94 5.73 9.96
C ALA A 46 17.58 5.48 11.44
N TYR A 47 17.34 4.23 11.83
CA TYR A 47 17.00 3.87 13.21
C TYR A 47 18.20 4.05 14.13
N PHE A 48 19.38 3.65 13.66
CA PHE A 48 20.63 3.79 14.40
C PHE A 48 21.10 5.25 14.46
N VAL A 49 20.79 6.07 13.45
CA VAL A 49 21.22 7.48 13.39
C VAL A 49 20.32 8.37 14.25
N SER A 50 18.99 8.22 14.17
CA SER A 50 18.05 9.06 14.91
C SER A 50 16.68 8.39 15.06
N PRO A 51 16.38 7.77 16.22
CA PRO A 51 15.10 7.12 16.47
C PRO A 51 13.88 8.04 16.30
N GLY A 52 14.03 9.34 16.62
CA GLY A 52 12.97 10.33 16.48
C GLY A 52 12.58 10.63 15.03
N LEU A 53 13.52 10.52 14.08
CA LEU A 53 13.26 10.75 12.65
C LEU A 53 12.37 9.65 12.06
N ILE A 54 12.55 8.40 12.50
CA ILE A 54 11.74 7.29 12.01
C ILE A 54 10.28 7.44 12.43
N ASN A 55 10.02 7.82 13.69
CA ASN A 55 8.65 7.95 14.17
C ASN A 55 7.88 9.05 13.43
N THR A 56 8.55 10.16 13.11
CA THR A 56 7.95 11.24 12.30
C THR A 56 7.78 10.84 10.85
N MET A 57 8.76 10.15 10.25
CA MET A 57 8.66 9.64 8.88
C MET A 57 7.57 8.58 8.72
N ILE A 58 7.41 7.66 9.67
CA ILE A 58 6.33 6.66 9.67
C ILE A 58 4.98 7.36 9.71
N SER A 59 4.80 8.30 10.63
CA SER A 59 3.54 9.03 10.78
C SER A 59 3.20 9.84 9.52
N ALA A 60 4.18 10.53 8.95
CA ALA A 60 4.03 11.29 7.71
C ALA A 60 3.72 10.39 6.49
N ASN A 61 4.37 9.23 6.40
CA ASN A 61 4.13 8.26 5.32
C ASN A 61 2.73 7.65 5.41
N ILE A 62 2.28 7.28 6.59
CA ILE A 62 0.92 6.75 6.79
C ILE A 62 -0.12 7.82 6.43
N TYR A 63 0.10 9.07 6.84
CA TYR A 63 -0.76 10.18 6.45
C TYR A 63 -0.80 10.37 4.92
N ALA A 64 0.35 10.41 4.26
CA ALA A 64 0.45 10.54 2.81
C ALA A 64 -0.23 9.36 2.07
N ALA A 65 -0.11 8.14 2.61
CA ALA A 65 -0.72 6.94 2.08
C ALA A 65 -2.25 6.91 2.19
N ILE A 66 -2.86 7.81 2.98
CA ILE A 66 -4.32 7.97 3.07
C ILE A 66 -4.75 9.20 2.25
N ALA A 67 -4.07 10.32 2.41
CA ALA A 67 -4.44 11.58 1.78
C ALA A 67 -4.29 11.54 0.25
N MET A 68 -3.22 10.94 -0.28
CA MET A 68 -3.02 10.85 -1.73
C MET A 68 -4.07 9.98 -2.42
N PRO A 69 -4.38 8.74 -1.96
CA PRO A 69 -5.46 7.96 -2.54
C PRO A 69 -6.82 8.64 -2.43
N LEU A 70 -7.13 9.31 -1.31
CA LEU A 70 -8.39 10.05 -1.16
C LEU A 70 -8.55 11.10 -2.28
N ALA A 71 -7.51 11.89 -2.55
CA ALA A 71 -7.53 12.89 -3.61
C ALA A 71 -7.70 12.25 -5.00
N LEU A 72 -6.88 11.24 -5.30
CA LEU A 72 -6.91 10.54 -6.59
C LEU A 72 -8.24 9.81 -6.83
N MET A 73 -8.79 9.17 -5.81
CA MET A 73 -10.08 8.47 -5.90
C MET A 73 -11.24 9.43 -6.07
N THR A 74 -11.24 10.57 -5.36
CA THR A 74 -12.28 11.58 -5.52
C THR A 74 -12.28 12.12 -6.95
N ILE A 75 -11.10 12.53 -7.45
CA ILE A 75 -10.94 13.00 -8.83
C ILE A 75 -11.34 11.91 -9.83
N GLY A 76 -10.86 10.67 -9.63
CA GLY A 76 -11.19 9.54 -10.49
C GLY A 76 -12.68 9.22 -10.54
N THR A 77 -13.38 9.32 -9.41
CA THR A 77 -14.84 9.09 -9.33
C THR A 77 -15.60 10.16 -10.10
N PHE A 78 -15.21 11.43 -9.97
CA PHE A 78 -15.82 12.53 -10.73
C PHE A 78 -15.56 12.41 -12.24
N LEU A 79 -14.31 12.14 -12.64
CA LEU A 79 -13.98 11.93 -14.06
C LEU A 79 -14.73 10.71 -14.63
N GLY A 80 -14.86 9.64 -13.85
CA GLY A 80 -15.65 8.46 -14.22
C GLY A 80 -17.12 8.80 -14.45
N ALA A 81 -17.73 9.63 -13.60
CA ALA A 81 -19.12 10.08 -13.75
C ALA A 81 -19.33 10.92 -15.03
N VAL A 82 -18.37 11.80 -15.37
CA VAL A 82 -18.41 12.58 -16.61
C VAL A 82 -18.34 11.66 -17.83
N TRP A 83 -17.42 10.68 -17.81
CA TRP A 83 -17.29 9.71 -18.89
C TRP A 83 -18.51 8.78 -19.03
N ALA A 84 -19.13 8.39 -17.92
CA ALA A 84 -20.35 7.59 -17.90
C ALA A 84 -21.52 8.33 -18.57
N ASN A 85 -21.60 9.65 -18.38
CA ASN A 85 -22.60 10.48 -19.05
C ASN A 85 -22.41 10.51 -20.57
N GLU A 86 -21.17 10.60 -21.05
CA GLU A 86 -20.86 10.57 -22.48
C GLU A 86 -21.13 9.18 -23.11
N SER A 87 -20.91 8.11 -22.35
CA SER A 87 -21.01 6.73 -22.86
C SER A 87 -22.44 6.17 -22.79
N TRP A 88 -23.17 6.49 -21.73
CA TRP A 88 -24.46 5.85 -21.40
C TRP A 88 -25.57 6.86 -21.09
N GLY A 89 -25.34 8.16 -21.27
CA GLY A 89 -26.36 9.21 -21.10
C GLY A 89 -26.78 9.49 -19.65
N ARG A 90 -26.02 8.98 -18.66
CA ARG A 90 -26.28 9.20 -17.22
C ARG A 90 -24.97 9.36 -16.45
N TYR A 91 -24.95 10.27 -15.48
CA TYR A 91 -23.79 10.51 -14.62
C TYR A 91 -23.55 9.43 -13.56
N TRP A 92 -24.61 8.73 -13.13
CA TRP A 92 -24.58 7.75 -12.06
C TRP A 92 -25.72 6.75 -12.21
N GLY A 93 -25.43 5.47 -12.06
CA GLY A 93 -26.36 4.34 -12.19
C GLY A 93 -26.60 3.54 -10.91
N TRP A 94 -25.89 3.82 -9.81
CA TRP A 94 -25.90 3.02 -8.57
C TRP A 94 -25.47 1.56 -8.79
N ASP A 95 -24.72 1.30 -9.86
CA ASP A 95 -24.19 -0.02 -10.10
C ASP A 95 -23.26 -0.44 -8.94
N PRO A 96 -23.09 -1.74 -8.68
CA PRO A 96 -22.23 -2.22 -7.60
C PRO A 96 -20.81 -1.61 -7.62
N LYS A 97 -20.28 -1.31 -8.81
CA LYS A 97 -18.95 -0.69 -8.97
C LYS A 97 -18.94 0.78 -8.55
N GLU A 98 -19.98 1.52 -8.91
CA GLU A 98 -20.13 2.94 -8.57
C GLU A 98 -20.41 3.14 -7.08
N THR A 99 -21.30 2.30 -6.51
CA THR A 99 -21.64 2.35 -5.09
C THR A 99 -20.42 2.07 -4.21
N TRP A 100 -19.61 1.07 -4.56
CA TRP A 100 -18.40 0.77 -3.80
C TRP A 100 -17.31 1.82 -3.97
N ALA A 101 -17.18 2.44 -5.15
CA ALA A 101 -16.28 3.58 -5.33
C ALA A 101 -16.64 4.73 -4.37
N LEU A 102 -17.93 5.05 -4.23
CA LEU A 102 -18.40 6.06 -3.28
C LEU A 102 -18.14 5.66 -1.82
N ILE A 103 -18.42 4.39 -1.45
CA ILE A 103 -18.15 3.88 -0.10
C ILE A 103 -16.66 4.01 0.25
N THR A 104 -15.77 3.65 -0.68
CA THR A 104 -14.32 3.78 -0.44
C THR A 104 -13.91 5.24 -0.23
N VAL A 105 -14.42 6.19 -1.04
CA VAL A 105 -14.14 7.62 -0.85
C VAL A 105 -14.61 8.10 0.54
N VAL A 106 -15.80 7.67 0.97
CA VAL A 106 -16.34 8.01 2.31
C VAL A 106 -15.48 7.41 3.41
N ILE A 107 -15.06 6.14 3.31
CA ILE A 107 -14.19 5.51 4.31
C ILE A 107 -12.87 6.29 4.43
N TYR A 108 -12.20 6.58 3.32
CA TYR A 108 -10.96 7.38 3.35
C TYR A 108 -11.18 8.77 3.94
N SER A 109 -12.29 9.43 3.60
CA SER A 109 -12.65 10.74 4.14
C SER A 109 -12.83 10.70 5.66
N VAL A 110 -13.54 9.69 6.19
CA VAL A 110 -13.73 9.51 7.64
C VAL A 110 -12.40 9.26 8.34
N VAL A 111 -11.53 8.42 7.78
CA VAL A 111 -10.21 8.14 8.36
C VAL A 111 -9.34 9.41 8.41
N THR A 112 -9.33 10.21 7.34
CA THR A 112 -8.63 11.51 7.32
C THR A 112 -9.27 12.52 8.29
N HIS A 113 -10.59 12.52 8.42
CA HIS A 113 -11.28 13.44 9.34
C HIS A 113 -10.97 13.12 10.81
N LEU A 114 -10.93 11.83 11.17
CA LEU A 114 -10.54 11.40 12.51
C LEU A 114 -9.09 11.78 12.86
N HIS A 115 -8.21 11.86 11.85
CA HIS A 115 -6.85 12.37 12.05
C HIS A 115 -6.81 13.86 12.41
N LEU A 116 -7.69 14.68 11.83
CA LEU A 116 -7.76 16.13 12.10
C LEU A 116 -8.35 16.42 13.49
N VAL A 117 -9.20 15.54 14.01
CA VAL A 117 -9.86 15.72 15.32
C VAL A 117 -8.94 15.20 16.44
N LYS A 118 -8.12 16.10 17.00
CA LYS A 118 -7.18 15.81 18.10
C LYS A 118 -7.80 15.08 19.32
N ARG A 119 -9.10 15.24 19.57
CA ARG A 119 -9.78 14.63 20.72
C ARG A 119 -10.04 13.12 20.55
N TRP A 120 -10.15 12.64 19.31
CA TRP A 120 -10.40 11.23 18.98
C TRP A 120 -9.16 10.56 18.38
N TYR A 121 -8.06 11.30 18.29
CA TYR A 121 -6.82 10.85 17.69
C TYR A 121 -6.06 9.92 18.65
N SER A 122 -5.84 8.69 18.20
CA SER A 122 -4.93 7.73 18.81
C SER A 122 -4.13 7.07 17.70
N ASP A 123 -2.80 7.02 17.83
CA ASP A 123 -1.92 6.41 16.83
C ASP A 123 -2.32 4.95 16.54
N TRP A 124 -2.79 4.23 17.56
CA TRP A 124 -3.29 2.86 17.41
C TRP A 124 -4.56 2.80 16.54
N LEU A 125 -5.54 3.67 16.81
CA LEU A 125 -6.80 3.72 16.08
C LEU A 125 -6.57 4.16 14.63
N PHE A 126 -5.70 5.15 14.40
CA PHE A 126 -5.34 5.61 13.07
C PHE A 126 -4.66 4.50 12.23
N ASN A 127 -3.74 3.74 12.83
CA ASN A 127 -3.09 2.62 12.14
C ASN A 127 -4.09 1.52 11.77
N LEU A 128 -5.02 1.16 12.66
CA LEU A 128 -6.06 0.17 12.37
C LEU A 128 -6.98 0.64 11.24
N LEU A 129 -7.46 1.88 11.33
CA LEU A 129 -8.34 2.48 10.33
C LEU A 129 -7.67 2.60 8.95
N SER A 130 -6.36 2.86 8.91
CA SER A 130 -5.59 2.90 7.65
C SER A 130 -5.63 1.55 6.93
N VAL A 131 -5.51 0.45 7.67
CA VAL A 131 -5.62 -0.90 7.10
C VAL A 131 -7.03 -1.18 6.60
N LEU A 132 -8.05 -0.76 7.34
CA LEU A 132 -9.46 -0.89 6.92
C LEU A 132 -9.77 -0.05 5.68
N ALA A 133 -9.20 1.16 5.57
CA ALA A 133 -9.32 1.99 4.38
C ALA A 133 -8.73 1.25 3.16
N PHE A 134 -7.51 0.71 3.29
CA PHE A 134 -6.89 -0.08 2.24
C PHE A 134 -7.71 -1.34 1.88
N ALA A 135 -8.33 -2.00 2.88
CA ALA A 135 -9.22 -3.13 2.66
C ALA A 135 -10.42 -2.77 1.78
N SER A 136 -11.00 -1.57 1.97
CA SER A 136 -12.13 -1.12 1.18
C SER A 136 -11.78 -0.90 -0.30
N VAL A 137 -10.56 -0.47 -0.61
CA VAL A 137 -10.07 -0.38 -2.00
C VAL A 137 -9.98 -1.78 -2.61
N LEU A 138 -9.44 -2.75 -1.87
CA LEU A 138 -9.36 -4.14 -2.33
C LEU A 138 -10.76 -4.75 -2.56
N MET A 139 -11.74 -4.38 -1.75
CA MET A 139 -13.14 -4.76 -1.97
C MET A 139 -13.72 -4.16 -3.25
N THR A 140 -13.42 -2.91 -3.58
CA THR A 140 -13.86 -2.27 -4.83
C THR A 140 -13.22 -2.89 -6.07
N PHE A 141 -11.91 -3.21 -6.01
CA PHE A 141 -11.18 -3.81 -7.14
C PHE A 141 -11.46 -5.30 -7.33
N PHE A 142 -11.37 -6.10 -6.25
CA PHE A 142 -11.56 -7.55 -6.33
C PHE A 142 -12.99 -7.91 -5.99
N GLY A 143 -13.48 -7.45 -4.85
CA GLY A 143 -14.77 -7.90 -4.33
C GLY A 143 -15.96 -7.59 -5.23
N VAL A 144 -16.09 -6.41 -5.80
CA VAL A 144 -17.24 -6.11 -6.70
C VAL A 144 -17.21 -6.99 -7.95
N ASN A 145 -16.03 -7.27 -8.50
CA ASN A 145 -15.91 -8.11 -9.69
C ASN A 145 -16.27 -9.58 -9.44
N TYR A 146 -16.13 -10.08 -8.20
CA TYR A 146 -16.38 -11.48 -7.86
C TYR A 146 -17.69 -11.74 -7.09
N PHE A 147 -18.17 -10.78 -6.28
CA PHE A 147 -19.32 -10.95 -5.37
C PHE A 147 -20.64 -10.39 -5.92
N LEU A 148 -20.58 -9.33 -6.73
CA LEU A 148 -21.76 -8.67 -7.30
C LEU A 148 -21.71 -8.86 -8.83
N SER A 149 -22.44 -9.85 -9.32
CA SER A 149 -22.61 -10.05 -10.77
C SER A 149 -23.32 -8.84 -11.39
N GLY A 150 -22.55 -7.94 -12.02
CA GLY A 150 -23.06 -6.93 -12.93
C GLY A 150 -22.73 -7.28 -14.39
N MET A 151 -23.25 -6.50 -15.35
CA MET A 151 -23.14 -6.72 -16.81
C MET A 151 -21.70 -6.77 -17.38
N HIS A 152 -20.66 -6.71 -16.56
CA HIS A 152 -19.23 -6.74 -16.95
C HIS A 152 -18.44 -7.78 -16.13
N SER A 153 -19.03 -8.95 -15.85
CA SER A 153 -18.32 -10.09 -15.27
C SER A 153 -17.69 -10.91 -16.40
N TYR A 154 -16.37 -10.74 -16.62
CA TYR A 154 -15.65 -11.42 -17.71
C TYR A 154 -14.87 -12.68 -17.26
N GLY A 155 -15.08 -13.19 -16.05
CA GLY A 155 -14.29 -14.33 -15.57
C GLY A 155 -14.81 -14.98 -14.30
N GLN A 156 -15.92 -15.73 -14.40
CA GLN A 156 -16.23 -16.78 -13.43
C GLN A 156 -15.31 -17.97 -13.71
N THR A 157 -14.29 -18.16 -12.88
CA THR A 157 -13.55 -19.42 -12.74
C THR A 157 -13.69 -19.88 -11.30
N ASP A 158 -13.98 -21.16 -11.07
CA ASP A 158 -14.31 -21.73 -9.76
C ASP A 158 -13.25 -21.47 -8.66
N ALA A 159 -12.01 -21.15 -9.05
CA ALA A 159 -10.91 -20.77 -8.16
C ALA A 159 -11.03 -19.36 -7.53
N SER A 160 -11.84 -18.47 -8.11
CA SER A 160 -11.96 -17.06 -7.70
C SER A 160 -12.59 -16.86 -6.31
N SER A 161 -13.48 -17.77 -5.90
CA SER A 161 -14.09 -17.78 -4.55
C SER A 161 -13.05 -18.01 -3.45
N SER A 162 -12.06 -18.87 -3.70
CA SER A 162 -11.02 -19.23 -2.73
C SER A 162 -10.07 -18.07 -2.41
N VAL A 163 -9.67 -17.30 -3.41
CA VAL A 163 -8.79 -16.12 -3.26
C VAL A 163 -9.43 -15.09 -2.32
N PHE A 164 -10.75 -14.88 -2.44
CA PHE A 164 -11.46 -13.96 -1.58
C PHE A 164 -11.61 -14.48 -0.14
N VAL A 165 -11.80 -15.79 0.08
CA VAL A 165 -11.77 -16.37 1.44
C VAL A 165 -10.42 -16.10 2.11
N TYR A 166 -9.31 -16.20 1.37
CA TYR A 166 -7.99 -15.85 1.90
C TYR A 166 -7.86 -14.35 2.21
N ILE A 167 -8.40 -13.47 1.36
CA ILE A 167 -8.40 -12.01 1.60
C ILE A 167 -9.26 -11.66 2.82
N ALA A 168 -10.47 -12.21 2.92
CA ALA A 168 -11.36 -11.99 4.05
C ALA A 168 -10.79 -12.56 5.35
N ALA A 169 -10.17 -13.74 5.30
CA ALA A 169 -9.46 -14.33 6.44
C ALA A 169 -8.26 -13.48 6.86
N ALA A 170 -7.50 -12.91 5.91
CA ALA A 170 -6.40 -12.01 6.21
C ALA A 170 -6.89 -10.73 6.90
N PHE A 171 -7.98 -10.11 6.43
CA PHE A 171 -8.56 -8.95 7.10
C PHE A 171 -9.14 -9.26 8.47
N PHE A 172 -9.80 -10.41 8.62
CA PHE A 172 -10.29 -10.87 9.92
C PHE A 172 -9.13 -11.11 10.88
N ALA A 173 -8.06 -11.76 10.43
CA ALA A 173 -6.84 -11.97 11.21
C ALA A 173 -6.18 -10.65 11.61
N ILE A 174 -6.09 -9.66 10.71
CA ILE A 174 -5.56 -8.34 11.03
C ILE A 174 -6.43 -7.61 12.05
N GLY A 175 -7.77 -7.68 11.92
CA GLY A 175 -8.69 -7.15 12.91
C GLY A 175 -8.51 -7.81 14.28
N LEU A 176 -8.36 -9.13 14.32
CA LEU A 176 -8.14 -9.90 15.54
C LEU A 176 -6.80 -9.56 16.20
N LEU A 177 -5.73 -9.46 15.40
CA LEU A 177 -4.41 -8.98 15.85
C LEU A 177 -4.48 -7.54 16.36
N GLY A 178 -5.27 -6.69 15.71
CA GLY A 178 -5.58 -5.34 16.19
C GLY A 178 -6.18 -5.37 17.59
N VAL A 179 -7.26 -6.12 17.79
CA VAL A 179 -7.94 -6.24 19.10
C VAL A 179 -7.01 -6.83 20.19
N VAL A 180 -6.20 -7.83 19.84
CA VAL A 180 -5.21 -8.41 20.76
C VAL A 180 -4.14 -7.39 21.12
N SER A 181 -3.67 -6.60 20.14
CA SER A 181 -2.71 -5.52 20.34
C SER A 181 -3.26 -4.42 21.25
N TYR A 182 -4.52 -4.02 21.05
CA TYR A 182 -5.21 -3.05 21.92
C TYR A 182 -5.25 -3.50 23.39
N LYS A 183 -5.64 -4.76 23.63
CA LYS A 183 -5.67 -5.36 24.98
C LYS A 183 -4.28 -5.44 25.63
N LYS A 184 -3.23 -5.62 24.83
CA LYS A 184 -1.84 -5.65 25.32
C LYS A 184 -1.35 -4.25 25.67
N GLY A 185 -1.64 -3.24 24.83
CA GLY A 185 -1.32 -1.83 25.08
C GLY A 185 -1.96 -1.29 26.36
N ILE A 186 -3.23 -1.61 26.62
CA ILE A 186 -3.89 -1.24 27.88
C ILE A 186 -3.22 -1.92 29.09
N ARG A 187 -2.83 -3.20 28.98
CA ARG A 187 -2.15 -3.91 30.07
C ARG A 187 -0.81 -3.29 30.45
N TYR A 188 -0.03 -2.81 29.48
CA TYR A 188 1.22 -2.09 29.75
C TYR A 188 1.00 -0.76 30.47
N LEU A 189 -0.07 -0.03 30.15
CA LEU A 189 -0.42 1.22 30.82
C LEU A 189 -0.94 1.02 32.26
N VAL A 190 -1.55 -0.14 32.55
CA VAL A 190 -2.14 -0.46 33.87
C VAL A 190 -1.15 -1.13 34.82
N HIS A 191 -0.17 -1.90 34.34
CA HIS A 191 0.81 -2.64 35.18
C HIS A 191 2.22 -2.05 35.14
N GLY A 192 2.42 -0.92 34.45
CA GLY A 192 3.72 -0.24 34.30
C GLY A 192 3.97 0.91 35.27
N SER A 193 3.15 1.06 36.32
CA SER A 193 3.32 2.03 37.42
C SER A 193 3.79 1.36 38.70
#